data_AF-A0A8H4V2L1-F1
#
_entry.id   AF-A0A8H4V2L1-F1
#
_cell.length_a   1.000
_cell.length_b   1.000
_cell.length_c   1.000
_cell.angle_alpha   90.00
_cell.angle_beta   90.00
_cell.angle_gamma   90.00
#
_symmetry.space_group_name_H-M   'P 1'
#
loop_
_entity.id
_entity.type
_entity.pdbx_description
1 polymer ?
#
loop_
_entity_poly.entity_id
_entity_poly.type
_entity_poly.pdbx_seq_one_letter_code
_entity_poly.pdbx_strand_id
1 'polypeptide(L)'
;MIIPEVPNLIERSRLTVPRALIERCLIRNIDTSPLAKALQESLDQNPAKRLQQLLEVNSTDGPAEETAQSEKPVQGKVKASPVLLHKSLFVQKMLDAPGALSELVYSGLLATSTDIIINMACNSVTSHVLQKALTASTSTTQFRRQFVPQFSSHMKQLALDTSGSHVVDALWDATKDIYFVKERLAQELADGEHELRDSLIGRAVWKNWSMDLYKRRRGEWKGKAKGLDDQVKTLNIGDEKPRTKSKLDLARE
;
A
#
# COMPACT_ATOMS: atom_id res chain seq x y z
N MET A 1 33.55 5.14 3.50
CA MET A 1 32.28 5.79 3.11
C MET A 1 31.60 4.88 2.09
N ILE A 2 30.38 4.41 2.35
CA ILE A 2 29.64 3.51 1.43
C ILE A 2 28.78 4.30 0.41
N ILE A 3 28.54 5.59 0.68
CA ILE A 3 27.76 6.52 -0.16
C ILE A 3 28.22 6.55 -1.64
N PRO A 4 29.53 6.60 -1.98
CA PRO A 4 29.96 6.62 -3.39
C PRO A 4 29.73 5.28 -4.12
N GLU A 5 29.54 4.17 -3.40
CA GLU A 5 29.31 2.84 -4.00
C GLU A 5 27.82 2.50 -4.16
N VAL A 6 26.92 3.38 -3.71
CA VAL A 6 25.46 3.20 -3.81
C VAL A 6 24.99 2.98 -5.26
N PRO A 7 25.50 3.71 -6.28
CA PRO A 7 25.14 3.47 -7.68
C PRO A 7 25.52 2.06 -8.15
N ASN A 8 26.75 1.62 -7.89
CA ASN A 8 27.26 0.28 -8.23
C ASN A 8 26.45 -0.86 -7.58
N LEU A 9 25.88 -0.62 -6.40
CA LEU A 9 25.05 -1.60 -5.69
C LEU A 9 23.64 -1.70 -6.27
N ILE A 10 23.11 -0.59 -6.79
CA ILE A 10 21.78 -0.53 -7.41
C ILE A 10 21.81 -1.16 -8.80
N GLU A 11 22.83 -0.86 -9.60
CA GLU A 11 23.04 -1.48 -10.92
C GLU A 11 23.17 -3.01 -10.82
N ARG A 12 23.82 -3.51 -9.76
CA ARG A 12 23.97 -4.95 -9.50
C ARG A 12 22.79 -5.56 -8.74
N SER A 13 21.71 -4.81 -8.49
CA SER A 13 20.54 -5.22 -7.70
C SER A 13 20.87 -5.78 -6.30
N ARG A 14 22.01 -5.39 -5.72
CA ARG A 14 22.44 -5.79 -4.37
C ARG A 14 21.85 -4.85 -3.32
N LEU A 15 20.53 -4.90 -3.16
CA LEU A 15 19.78 -3.96 -2.34
C LEU A 15 19.77 -4.26 -0.83
N THR A 16 20.37 -5.38 -0.41
CA THR A 16 20.45 -5.76 1.01
C THR A 16 21.26 -4.76 1.84
N VAL A 17 22.40 -4.27 1.30
CA VAL A 17 23.27 -3.32 2.02
C VAL A 17 22.63 -1.92 2.09
N PRO A 18 22.14 -1.33 0.99
CA PRO A 18 21.39 -0.07 1.05
C PRO A 18 20.17 -0.14 1.97
N ARG A 19 19.42 -1.25 1.94
CA ARG A 19 18.27 -1.47 2.83
C ARG A 19 18.68 -1.47 4.31
N ALA A 20 19.69 -2.27 4.67
CA ALA A 20 20.17 -2.34 6.04
C ALA A 20 20.71 -0.98 6.51
N LEU A 21 21.34 -0.20 5.62
CA LEU A 21 21.76 1.16 5.92
C LEU A 21 20.57 2.07 6.27
N ILE A 22 19.51 2.05 5.47
CA ILE A 22 18.28 2.81 5.76
C ILE A 22 17.70 2.39 7.12
N GLU A 23 17.55 1.09 7.37
CA GLU A 23 17.04 0.58 8.65
C GLU A 23 17.88 1.06 9.84
N ARG A 24 19.21 1.05 9.71
CA ARG A 24 20.12 1.54 10.77
C ARG A 24 20.08 3.06 10.93
N CYS A 25 19.93 3.82 9.84
CA CYS A 25 19.76 5.28 9.92
C CYS A 25 18.45 5.64 10.61
N LEU A 26 17.36 4.92 10.34
CA LEU A 26 16.07 5.16 10.99
C LEU A 26 16.13 4.86 12.49
N ILE A 27 16.75 3.75 12.91
CA ILE A 27 16.91 3.42 14.33
C ILE A 27 17.75 4.48 15.07
N ARG A 28 18.74 5.06 14.38
CA ARG A 28 19.68 6.03 14.96
C ARG A 28 19.27 7.50 14.75
N ASN A 29 18.13 7.77 14.11
CA ASN A 29 17.68 9.11 13.71
C ASN A 29 18.76 9.90 12.96
N ILE A 30 19.50 9.22 12.07
CA ILE A 30 20.53 9.84 11.22
C ILE A 30 19.88 10.37 9.95
N ASP A 31 20.27 11.57 9.52
CA ASP A 31 19.77 12.20 8.30
C ASP A 31 20.04 11.33 7.06
N THR A 32 18.97 10.97 6.36
CA THR A 32 19.00 10.15 5.14
C THR A 32 19.14 10.98 3.86
N SER A 33 19.19 12.31 3.96
CA SER A 33 19.30 13.23 2.81
C SER A 33 20.52 12.95 1.91
N PRO A 34 21.73 12.65 2.43
CA PRO A 34 22.88 12.33 1.57
C PRO A 34 22.67 11.04 0.75
N LEU A 35 21.98 10.06 1.33
CA LEU A 35 21.64 8.82 0.63
C LEU A 35 20.60 9.09 -0.46
N ALA A 36 19.58 9.90 -0.17
CA ALA A 36 18.58 10.29 -1.16
C ALA A 36 19.19 11.00 -2.37
N LYS A 37 20.17 11.89 -2.15
CA LYS A 37 20.90 12.56 -3.25
C LYS A 37 21.68 11.57 -4.11
N ALA A 38 22.43 10.65 -3.49
CA ALA A 38 23.15 9.60 -4.22
C ALA A 38 22.21 8.68 -5.03
N LEU A 39 21.01 8.40 -4.49
CA LEU A 39 19.96 7.68 -5.23
C LEU A 39 19.42 8.50 -6.40
N GLN A 40 19.18 9.78 -6.20
CA GLN A 40 18.67 10.66 -7.26
C GLN A 40 19.69 10.88 -8.39
N GLU A 41 20.99 10.83 -8.09
CA GLU A 41 22.07 10.90 -9.08
C GLU A 41 22.25 9.60 -9.88
N SER A 42 21.96 8.45 -9.27
CA SER A 42 22.07 7.14 -9.92
C SER A 42 20.81 6.69 -10.66
N LEU A 43 19.66 7.25 -10.32
CA LEU A 43 18.37 6.92 -10.92
C LEU A 43 17.98 7.94 -11.99
N ASP A 44 17.07 7.55 -12.88
CA ASP A 44 16.54 8.45 -13.91
C ASP A 44 15.94 9.74 -13.31
N GLN A 45 16.06 10.84 -14.06
CA GLN A 45 15.42 12.12 -13.73
C GLN A 45 13.89 12.03 -13.81
N ASN A 46 13.35 11.17 -14.68
CA ASN A 46 11.91 10.98 -14.81
C ASN A 46 11.37 10.10 -13.66
N PRO A 47 10.42 10.61 -12.84
CA PRO A 47 9.90 9.89 -11.67
C PRO A 47 9.22 8.55 -12.01
N ALA A 48 8.51 8.44 -13.15
CA ALA A 48 7.85 7.20 -13.55
C ALA A 48 8.87 6.12 -13.93
N LYS A 49 9.88 6.49 -14.73
CA LYS A 49 10.97 5.59 -15.13
C LYS A 49 11.82 5.16 -13.93
N ARG A 50 12.04 6.07 -12.98
CA ARG A 50 12.71 5.76 -11.70
C ARG A 50 11.99 4.65 -10.94
N LEU A 51 10.66 4.76 -10.79
CA LEU A 51 9.90 3.72 -10.09
C LEU A 51 9.97 2.38 -10.85
N GLN A 52 9.90 2.44 -12.18
CA GLN A 52 10.06 1.26 -13.04
C GLN A 52 11.45 0.63 -12.92
N GLN A 53 12.53 1.40 -12.82
CA GLN A 53 13.89 0.87 -12.56
C GLN A 53 14.01 0.26 -11.16
N LEU A 54 13.40 0.91 -10.16
CA LEU A 54 13.43 0.47 -8.76
C LEU A 54 12.66 -0.84 -8.54
N LEU A 55 11.59 -1.09 -9.30
CA LEU A 55 10.69 -2.23 -9.11
C LEU A 55 10.60 -3.15 -10.34
N GLU A 56 11.34 -2.88 -11.42
CA GLU A 56 11.28 -3.61 -12.71
C GLU A 56 9.83 -3.79 -13.21
N VAL A 57 8.99 -2.77 -13.04
CA VAL A 57 7.54 -2.97 -13.19
C VAL A 57 7.13 -3.26 -14.63
N ASN A 58 7.91 -2.83 -15.63
CA ASN A 58 7.81 -3.28 -17.02
C ASN A 58 9.07 -2.86 -17.80
N SER A 59 9.93 -3.80 -18.21
CA SER A 59 10.64 -3.65 -19.47
C SER A 59 9.64 -4.05 -20.56
N THR A 60 8.90 -3.09 -21.13
CA THR A 60 8.35 -3.28 -22.47
C THR A 60 9.50 -3.09 -23.45
N ASP A 61 10.36 -4.09 -23.59
CA ASP A 61 11.18 -4.23 -24.79
C ASP A 61 10.30 -4.98 -25.81
N GLY A 62 9.80 -4.25 -26.81
CA GLY A 62 9.58 -4.86 -28.13
C GLY A 62 10.85 -4.68 -28.97
N PRO A 63 11.11 -5.50 -30.01
CA PRO A 63 10.43 -6.72 -30.43
C PRO A 63 11.27 -7.97 -30.05
N ALA A 64 10.63 -8.98 -29.47
CA ALA A 64 11.21 -10.31 -29.47
C ALA A 64 11.07 -10.86 -30.89
N GLU A 65 12.19 -10.95 -31.59
CA GLU A 65 12.30 -11.70 -32.83
C GLU A 65 11.77 -13.12 -32.65
N GLU A 66 11.13 -13.54 -33.72
CA GLU A 66 10.51 -14.82 -33.98
C GLU A 66 11.28 -16.01 -33.38
N THR A 67 10.60 -16.75 -32.52
CA THR A 67 10.59 -18.21 -32.67
C THR A 67 9.22 -18.72 -32.26
N ALA A 68 8.43 -18.99 -33.28
CA ALA A 68 7.13 -19.62 -33.17
C ALA A 68 7.27 -21.00 -32.52
N GLN A 69 6.46 -21.26 -31.50
CA GLN A 69 5.52 -22.38 -31.51
C GLN A 69 4.42 -22.17 -30.46
N SER A 70 3.19 -22.35 -30.95
CA SER A 70 1.90 -22.05 -30.33
C SER A 70 1.58 -22.95 -29.13
N GLU A 71 0.82 -22.43 -28.15
CA GLU A 71 -0.49 -22.96 -27.71
C GLU A 71 -1.06 -22.21 -26.47
N LYS A 72 -2.18 -21.50 -26.70
CA LYS A 72 -3.30 -21.05 -25.81
C LYS A 72 -3.04 -20.30 -24.48
N PRO A 73 -3.89 -19.29 -24.14
CA PRO A 73 -3.70 -18.43 -22.97
C PRO A 73 -4.20 -19.12 -21.69
N VAL A 74 -3.27 -19.62 -20.88
CA VAL A 74 -3.55 -19.96 -19.48
C VAL A 74 -3.04 -18.83 -18.61
N GLN A 75 -3.94 -18.27 -17.80
CA GLN A 75 -3.66 -17.28 -16.75
C GLN A 75 -2.61 -17.83 -15.77
N GLY A 76 -1.34 -17.65 -16.11
CA GLY A 76 -0.20 -18.08 -15.32
C GLY A 76 0.30 -16.95 -14.45
N LYS A 77 0.08 -17.03 -13.14
CA LYS A 77 0.76 -16.21 -12.14
C LYS A 77 2.27 -16.26 -12.38
N VAL A 78 2.87 -15.15 -12.81
CA VAL A 78 4.33 -15.02 -12.92
C VAL A 78 4.89 -15.14 -11.50
N LYS A 79 5.61 -16.22 -11.20
CA LYS A 79 6.33 -16.37 -9.93
C LYS A 79 7.27 -15.18 -9.79
N ALA A 80 7.09 -14.39 -8.73
CA ALA A 80 7.90 -13.20 -8.51
C ALA A 80 9.39 -13.56 -8.46
N SER A 81 10.20 -12.85 -9.25
CA SER A 81 11.64 -13.05 -9.23
C SER A 81 12.19 -12.70 -7.84
N PRO A 82 13.19 -13.44 -7.31
CA PRO A 82 13.83 -13.07 -6.05
C PRO A 82 14.36 -11.62 -6.04
N VAL A 83 14.77 -11.13 -7.21
CA VAL A 83 15.21 -9.75 -7.43
C VAL A 83 14.07 -8.76 -7.18
N LEU A 84 12.87 -9.02 -7.72
CA LEU A 84 11.69 -8.18 -7.51
C LEU A 84 11.30 -8.10 -6.02
N LEU A 85 11.45 -9.21 -5.28
CA LEU A 85 11.21 -9.22 -3.84
C LEU A 85 12.18 -8.32 -3.09
N HIS A 86 13.48 -8.41 -3.37
CA HIS A 86 14.49 -7.55 -2.76
C HIS A 86 14.25 -6.07 -3.09
N LYS A 87 13.86 -5.78 -4.33
CA LYS A 87 13.45 -4.46 -4.82
C LYS A 87 12.24 -3.91 -4.07
N SER A 88 11.15 -4.67 -3.98
CA SER A 88 9.95 -4.31 -3.22
C SER A 88 10.26 -4.02 -1.77
N LEU A 89 11.04 -4.87 -1.11
CA LEU A 89 11.41 -4.66 0.29
C LEU A 89 12.29 -3.43 0.50
N PHE A 90 13.19 -3.12 -0.44
CA PHE A 90 14.00 -1.91 -0.39
C PHE A 90 13.11 -0.66 -0.50
N VAL A 91 12.19 -0.63 -1.47
CA VAL A 91 11.25 0.50 -1.65
C VAL A 91 10.34 0.66 -0.43
N GLN A 92 9.85 -0.42 0.15
CA GLN A 92 9.08 -0.37 1.40
C GLN A 92 9.86 0.29 2.55
N LYS A 93 11.18 0.07 2.62
CA LYS A 93 12.04 0.73 3.61
C LYS A 93 12.35 2.18 3.27
N MET A 94 12.39 2.55 2.00
CA MET A 94 12.44 3.97 1.61
C MET A 94 11.18 4.72 2.04
N LEU A 95 10.00 4.08 1.94
CA LEU A 95 8.73 4.66 2.40
C LEU A 95 8.67 4.84 3.92
N ASP A 96 9.34 3.98 4.70
CA ASP A 96 9.48 4.14 6.16
C ASP A 96 10.35 5.36 6.53
N ALA A 97 11.24 5.80 5.63
CA ALA A 97 12.16 6.89 5.89
C ALA A 97 11.53 8.27 5.58
N PRO A 98 11.36 9.14 6.58
CA PRO A 98 10.81 10.48 6.35
C PRO A 98 11.75 11.34 5.51
N GLY A 99 11.19 12.25 4.73
CA GLY A 99 11.93 13.21 3.93
C GLY A 99 12.21 12.73 2.50
N ALA A 100 13.39 13.06 1.97
CA ALA A 100 13.69 12.93 0.54
C ALA A 100 13.56 11.49 0.00
N LEU A 101 13.80 10.46 0.82
CA LEU A 101 13.69 9.07 0.38
C LEU A 101 12.25 8.63 0.07
N SER A 102 11.30 8.95 0.95
CA SER A 102 9.88 8.63 0.72
C SER A 102 9.30 9.49 -0.40
N GLU A 103 9.70 10.76 -0.51
CA GLU A 103 9.29 11.65 -1.60
C GLU A 103 9.74 11.15 -2.99
N LEU A 104 10.92 10.54 -3.10
CA LEU A 104 11.37 9.91 -4.35
C LEU A 104 10.42 8.78 -4.80
N VAL A 105 9.88 8.01 -3.86
CA VAL A 105 8.93 6.93 -4.16
C VAL A 105 7.54 7.49 -4.45
N TYR A 106 7.06 8.44 -3.64
CA TYR A 106 5.74 9.06 -3.83
C TYR A 106 5.63 9.80 -5.16
N SER A 107 6.65 10.59 -5.53
CA SER A 107 6.69 11.24 -6.84
C SER A 107 6.67 10.23 -8.00
N GLY A 108 7.36 9.09 -7.85
CA GLY A 108 7.32 8.00 -8.82
C GLY A 108 5.94 7.36 -8.95
N LEU A 109 5.27 7.09 -7.83
CA LEU A 109 3.91 6.52 -7.80
C LEU A 109 2.88 7.46 -8.43
N LEU A 110 2.99 8.77 -8.19
CA LEU A 110 2.09 9.77 -8.77
C LEU A 110 2.30 9.94 -10.28
N ALA A 111 3.53 9.78 -10.78
CA ALA A 111 3.85 9.89 -12.19
C ALA A 111 3.55 8.62 -13.00
N THR A 112 3.29 7.50 -12.33
CA THR A 112 3.00 6.22 -12.98
C THR A 112 1.56 6.18 -13.49
N SER A 113 1.32 5.57 -14.65
CA SER A 113 -0.02 5.44 -15.21
C SER A 113 -0.90 4.49 -14.38
N THR A 114 -2.20 4.72 -14.43
CA THR A 114 -3.18 3.91 -13.68
C THR A 114 -3.09 2.43 -14.03
N ASP A 115 -2.94 2.07 -15.31
CA ASP A 115 -2.83 0.65 -15.73
C ASP A 115 -1.66 -0.08 -15.04
N ILE A 116 -0.52 0.59 -14.90
CA ILE A 116 0.65 0.04 -14.23
C ILE A 116 0.40 -0.09 -12.73
N ILE A 117 -0.24 0.91 -12.10
CA ILE A 117 -0.61 0.85 -10.67
C ILE A 117 -1.57 -0.31 -10.39
N ILE A 118 -2.57 -0.53 -11.26
CA ILE A 118 -3.51 -1.65 -11.11
C ILE A 118 -2.78 -2.99 -11.29
N ASN A 119 -1.89 -3.11 -12.28
CA ASN A 119 -1.05 -4.31 -12.43
C ASN A 119 -0.16 -4.56 -11.20
N MET A 120 0.44 -3.50 -10.65
CA MET A 120 1.21 -3.59 -9.41
C MET A 120 0.36 -4.04 -8.22
N ALA A 121 -0.92 -3.64 -8.14
CA ALA A 121 -1.83 -4.02 -7.08
C ALA A 121 -2.21 -5.51 -7.14
N CYS A 122 -2.31 -6.09 -8.32
CA CYS A 122 -2.62 -7.51 -8.52
C CYS A 122 -1.40 -8.45 -8.36
N ASN A 123 -0.18 -7.91 -8.31
CA ASN A 123 1.03 -8.69 -8.13
C ASN A 123 1.37 -8.86 -6.64
N SER A 124 1.66 -10.09 -6.22
CA SER A 124 1.85 -10.46 -4.80
C SER A 124 3.05 -9.78 -4.13
N VAL A 125 4.01 -9.26 -4.88
CA VAL A 125 5.21 -8.61 -4.33
C VAL A 125 5.13 -7.09 -4.37
N THR A 126 4.62 -6.52 -5.46
CA THR A 126 4.50 -5.06 -5.62
C THR A 126 3.28 -4.50 -4.90
N SER A 127 2.24 -5.31 -4.66
CA SER A 127 1.06 -4.90 -3.89
C SER A 127 1.42 -4.44 -2.47
N HIS A 128 2.43 -5.06 -1.85
CA HIS A 128 2.95 -4.64 -0.55
C HIS A 128 3.56 -3.23 -0.57
N VAL A 129 4.15 -2.81 -1.69
CA VAL A 129 4.66 -1.44 -1.84
C VAL A 129 3.51 -0.45 -1.83
N LEU A 130 2.42 -0.76 -2.55
CA LEU A 130 1.23 0.10 -2.60
C LEU A 130 0.54 0.17 -1.23
N GLN A 131 0.34 -0.96 -0.56
CA GLN A 131 -0.20 -1.02 0.80
C GLN A 131 0.65 -0.17 1.76
N LYS A 132 1.97 -0.27 1.66
CA LYS A 132 2.89 0.51 2.48
C LYS A 132 2.81 2.01 2.16
N ALA A 133 2.78 2.40 0.89
CA ALA A 133 2.68 3.81 0.49
C ALA A 133 1.37 4.47 0.96
N LEU A 134 0.30 3.69 1.04
CA LEU A 134 -1.01 4.14 1.51
C LEU A 134 -1.11 4.27 3.04
N THR A 135 -0.33 3.48 3.80
CA THR A 135 -0.46 3.34 5.27
C THR A 135 0.75 3.85 6.07
N ALA A 136 1.89 4.12 5.42
CA ALA A 136 3.08 4.64 6.08
C ALA A 136 2.81 5.99 6.78
N SER A 137 3.49 6.24 7.90
CA SER A 137 3.41 7.52 8.63
C SER A 137 3.90 8.71 7.81
N THR A 138 4.74 8.45 6.81
CA THR A 138 5.23 9.43 5.83
C THR A 138 4.20 9.77 4.75
N SER A 139 3.12 8.98 4.64
CA SER A 139 2.06 9.21 3.67
C SER A 139 1.29 10.46 4.03
N THR A 140 1.41 11.50 3.21
CA THR A 140 0.71 12.77 3.46
C THR A 140 -0.71 12.73 2.91
N THR A 141 -1.62 13.50 3.50
CA THR A 141 -2.98 13.70 2.98
C THR A 141 -2.96 14.20 1.52
N GLN A 142 -2.01 15.07 1.19
CA GLN A 142 -1.85 15.62 -0.16
C GLN A 142 -1.53 14.51 -1.17
N PHE A 143 -0.57 13.64 -0.86
CA PHE A 143 -0.25 12.48 -1.68
C PHE A 143 -1.48 11.59 -1.88
N ARG A 144 -2.16 11.20 -0.79
CA ARG A 144 -3.33 10.31 -0.86
C ARG A 144 -4.47 10.90 -1.68
N ARG A 145 -4.71 12.22 -1.62
CA ARG A 145 -5.72 12.90 -2.44
C ARG A 145 -5.45 12.78 -3.94
N GLN A 146 -4.19 12.71 -4.35
CA GLN A 146 -3.81 12.57 -5.76
C GLN A 146 -3.71 11.11 -6.17
N PHE A 147 -3.23 10.24 -5.28
CA PHE A 147 -2.94 8.85 -5.59
C PHE A 147 -4.19 7.95 -5.53
N VAL A 148 -5.02 8.07 -4.49
CA VAL A 148 -6.19 7.19 -4.30
C VAL A 148 -7.19 7.23 -5.46
N PRO A 149 -7.49 8.39 -6.10
CA PRO A 149 -8.40 8.42 -7.23
C PRO A 149 -8.04 7.49 -8.38
N GLN A 150 -6.75 7.11 -8.55
CA GLN A 150 -6.31 6.17 -9.58
C GLN A 150 -6.94 4.77 -9.43
N PHE A 151 -7.35 4.39 -8.22
CA PHE A 151 -8.02 3.10 -7.97
C PHE A 151 -9.53 3.13 -8.27
N SER A 152 -10.09 4.32 -8.54
CA SER A 152 -11.50 4.43 -8.95
C SER A 152 -11.70 3.66 -10.27
N SER A 153 -12.90 3.10 -10.46
CA SER A 153 -13.26 2.21 -11.58
C SER A 153 -12.59 0.83 -11.62
N HIS A 154 -11.71 0.53 -10.67
CA HIS A 154 -11.02 -0.77 -10.55
C HIS A 154 -11.25 -1.47 -9.20
N MET A 155 -12.07 -0.91 -8.31
CA MET A 155 -12.31 -1.46 -6.96
C MET A 155 -12.90 -2.86 -7.02
N LYS A 156 -13.84 -3.11 -7.94
CA LYS A 156 -14.46 -4.43 -8.10
C LYS A 156 -13.41 -5.48 -8.49
N GLN A 157 -12.60 -5.17 -9.52
CA GLN A 157 -11.54 -6.06 -9.99
C GLN A 157 -10.54 -6.36 -8.88
N LEU A 158 -10.07 -5.32 -8.17
CA LEU A 158 -9.08 -5.48 -7.11
C LEU A 158 -9.62 -6.26 -5.92
N ALA A 159 -10.87 -6.05 -5.53
CA ALA A 159 -11.48 -6.74 -4.39
C ALA A 159 -11.73 -8.23 -4.64
N LEU A 160 -11.75 -8.67 -5.91
CA LEU A 160 -11.85 -10.08 -6.30
C LEU A 160 -10.47 -10.75 -6.47
N ASP A 161 -9.40 -9.96 -6.60
CA ASP A 161 -8.03 -10.47 -6.72
C ASP A 161 -7.41 -10.81 -5.35
N THR A 162 -6.57 -11.84 -5.33
CA THR A 162 -5.87 -12.31 -4.11
C THR A 162 -4.89 -11.31 -3.50
N SER A 163 -4.21 -10.51 -4.33
CA SER A 163 -3.26 -9.49 -3.85
C SER A 163 -3.93 -8.12 -3.80
N GLY A 164 -4.78 -7.83 -4.79
CA GLY A 164 -5.54 -6.59 -4.89
C GLY A 164 -6.47 -6.34 -3.70
N SER A 165 -7.06 -7.39 -3.12
CA SER A 165 -7.98 -7.25 -1.99
C SER A 165 -7.31 -6.60 -0.78
N HIS A 166 -6.03 -6.89 -0.56
CA HIS A 166 -5.24 -6.28 0.51
C HIS A 166 -4.93 -4.80 0.25
N VAL A 167 -4.79 -4.41 -1.02
CA VAL A 167 -4.67 -2.99 -1.39
C VAL A 167 -6.00 -2.27 -1.14
N VAL A 168 -7.12 -2.90 -1.48
CA VAL A 168 -8.47 -2.37 -1.19
C VAL A 168 -8.70 -2.22 0.31
N ASP A 169 -8.26 -3.18 1.13
CA ASP A 169 -8.31 -3.05 2.58
C ASP A 169 -7.45 -1.87 3.07
N ALA A 170 -6.23 -1.70 2.55
CA ALA A 170 -5.37 -0.57 2.90
C ALA A 170 -5.98 0.80 2.51
N LEU A 171 -6.77 0.86 1.44
CA LEU A 171 -7.47 2.07 1.02
C LEU A 171 -8.50 2.55 2.06
N TRP A 172 -9.04 1.66 2.90
CA TRP A 172 -9.95 2.05 3.98
C TRP A 172 -9.26 3.02 4.97
N ASP A 173 -8.04 2.68 5.40
CA ASP A 173 -7.27 3.49 6.34
C ASP A 173 -6.70 4.74 5.67
N ALA A 174 -6.23 4.60 4.42
CA ALA A 174 -5.68 5.69 3.62
C ALA A 174 -6.69 6.81 3.34
N THR A 175 -7.99 6.51 3.38
CA THR A 175 -9.05 7.47 3.04
C THR A 175 -9.80 8.03 4.24
N LYS A 176 -9.31 7.81 5.47
CA LYS A 176 -9.91 8.33 6.72
C LYS A 176 -10.14 9.85 6.68
N ASP A 177 -9.19 10.58 6.11
CA ASP A 177 -9.16 12.05 6.02
C ASP A 177 -9.70 12.60 4.69
N ILE A 178 -10.11 11.73 3.76
CA ILE A 178 -10.60 12.09 2.42
C ILE A 178 -11.94 11.39 2.16
N TYR A 179 -12.92 11.72 3.00
CA TYR A 179 -14.24 11.06 3.04
C TYR A 179 -14.93 10.95 1.67
N PHE A 180 -14.92 12.02 0.86
CA PHE A 180 -15.59 12.01 -0.45
C PHE A 180 -15.03 10.95 -1.39
N VAL A 181 -13.71 10.73 -1.37
CA VAL A 181 -13.08 9.69 -2.18
C VAL A 181 -13.44 8.31 -1.61
N LYS A 182 -13.42 8.15 -0.28
CA LYS A 182 -13.85 6.91 0.39
C LYS A 182 -15.27 6.50 0.02
N GLU A 183 -16.20 7.45 0.02
CA GLU A 183 -17.60 7.23 -0.33
C GLU A 183 -17.77 6.82 -1.80
N ARG A 184 -16.99 7.41 -2.71
CA ARG A 184 -16.98 7.01 -4.13
C ARG A 184 -16.48 5.57 -4.31
N LEU A 185 -15.39 5.20 -3.64
CA LEU A 185 -14.87 3.82 -3.69
C LEU A 185 -15.86 2.82 -3.07
N ALA A 186 -16.52 3.20 -1.98
CA ALA A 186 -17.56 2.36 -1.36
C ALA A 186 -18.78 2.19 -2.29
N GLN A 187 -19.19 3.23 -3.02
CA GLN A 187 -20.28 3.11 -3.99
C GLN A 187 -19.93 2.10 -5.08
N GLU A 188 -18.70 2.13 -5.60
CA GLU A 188 -18.24 1.17 -6.61
C GLU A 188 -18.25 -0.29 -6.09
N LEU A 189 -17.84 -0.50 -4.83
CA LEU A 189 -17.97 -1.81 -4.18
C LEU A 189 -19.44 -2.23 -4.01
N ALA A 190 -20.34 -1.29 -3.72
CA ALA A 190 -21.77 -1.58 -3.59
C ALA A 190 -22.40 -1.97 -4.93
N ASP A 191 -21.95 -1.37 -6.03
CA ASP A 191 -22.42 -1.70 -7.39
C ASP A 191 -21.99 -3.14 -7.78
N GLY A 192 -20.86 -3.62 -7.26
CA GLY A 192 -20.33 -4.98 -7.47
C GLY A 192 -20.76 -6.03 -6.43
N GLU A 193 -21.80 -5.78 -5.62
CA GLU A 193 -22.16 -6.61 -4.46
C GLU A 193 -22.32 -8.11 -4.77
N HIS A 194 -23.02 -8.46 -5.84
CA HIS A 194 -23.30 -9.86 -6.17
C HIS A 194 -21.99 -10.65 -6.36
N GLU A 195 -21.09 -10.12 -7.20
CA GLU A 195 -19.79 -10.75 -7.49
C GLU A 195 -18.89 -10.83 -6.25
N LEU A 196 -18.88 -9.77 -5.43
CA LEU A 196 -18.11 -9.74 -4.19
C LEU A 196 -18.63 -10.76 -3.17
N ARG A 197 -19.94 -10.93 -3.07
CA ARG A 197 -20.55 -11.87 -2.12
C ARG A 197 -20.40 -13.32 -2.56
N ASP A 198 -20.24 -13.61 -3.84
CA ASP A 198 -19.96 -14.97 -4.32
C ASP A 198 -18.51 -15.39 -4.03
N SER A 199 -17.55 -14.46 -4.08
CA SER A 199 -16.14 -14.71 -3.78
C SER A 199 -15.82 -14.74 -2.28
N LEU A 200 -14.98 -15.69 -1.84
CA LEU A 200 -14.47 -15.72 -0.45
C LEU A 200 -13.69 -14.44 -0.10
N ILE A 201 -12.90 -13.95 -1.05
CA ILE A 201 -12.03 -12.78 -0.88
C ILE A 201 -12.89 -11.51 -0.90
N GLY A 202 -13.83 -11.43 -1.84
CA GLY A 202 -14.79 -10.33 -1.94
C GLY A 202 -15.64 -10.20 -0.66
N ARG A 203 -16.08 -11.31 -0.05
CA ARG A 203 -16.77 -11.30 1.24
C ARG A 203 -15.92 -10.72 2.37
N ALA A 204 -14.61 -10.99 2.37
CA ALA A 204 -13.69 -10.43 3.36
C ALA A 204 -13.60 -8.90 3.20
N VAL A 205 -13.41 -8.41 1.97
CA VAL A 205 -13.40 -6.97 1.65
C VAL A 205 -14.72 -6.30 2.04
N TRP A 206 -15.86 -6.93 1.70
CA TRP A 206 -17.20 -6.45 2.04
C TRP A 206 -17.37 -6.23 3.54
N LYS A 207 -16.89 -7.19 4.35
CA LYS A 207 -16.89 -7.11 5.80
C LYS A 207 -15.95 -6.00 6.31
N ASN A 208 -14.72 -5.93 5.80
CA ASN A 208 -13.71 -4.95 6.24
C ASN A 208 -14.17 -3.51 5.97
N TRP A 209 -14.74 -3.26 4.80
CA TRP A 209 -15.34 -1.97 4.42
C TRP A 209 -16.70 -1.71 5.08
N SER A 210 -17.22 -2.66 5.85
CA SER A 210 -18.51 -2.56 6.55
C SER A 210 -19.65 -2.19 5.59
N MET A 211 -19.67 -2.80 4.41
CA MET A 211 -20.58 -2.44 3.32
C MET A 211 -22.06 -2.70 3.65
N ASP A 212 -22.35 -3.59 4.60
CA ASP A 212 -23.72 -3.77 5.12
C ASP A 212 -24.23 -2.52 5.85
N LEU A 213 -23.36 -1.86 6.62
CA LEU A 213 -23.67 -0.55 7.22
C LEU A 213 -23.80 0.51 6.13
N TYR A 214 -22.91 0.50 5.13
CA TYR A 214 -23.01 1.45 4.01
C TYR A 214 -24.35 1.37 3.30
N LYS A 215 -24.92 0.17 3.10
CA LYS A 215 -26.22 0.00 2.44
C LYS A 215 -27.41 0.32 3.34
N ARG A 216 -27.40 -0.17 4.59
CA ARG A 216 -28.59 -0.11 5.46
C ARG A 216 -28.61 1.14 6.34
N ARG A 217 -27.45 1.66 6.73
CA ARG A 217 -27.26 2.72 7.73
C ARG A 217 -26.08 3.62 7.35
N ARG A 218 -26.23 4.41 6.28
CA ARG A 218 -25.16 5.32 5.79
C ARG A 218 -24.62 6.28 6.85
N GLY A 219 -25.45 6.73 7.79
CA GLY A 219 -25.03 7.59 8.89
C GLY A 219 -23.99 6.94 9.82
N GLU A 220 -24.24 5.70 10.26
CA GLU A 220 -23.31 4.93 11.09
C GLU A 220 -22.02 4.59 10.32
N TRP A 221 -22.15 4.20 9.05
CA TRP A 221 -20.99 3.96 8.20
C TRP A 221 -20.14 5.22 8.05
N LYS A 222 -20.75 6.40 7.86
CA LYS A 222 -20.05 7.67 7.79
C LYS A 222 -19.32 8.01 9.09
N GLY A 223 -19.92 7.70 10.24
CA GLY A 223 -19.28 7.79 11.55
C GLY A 223 -17.99 6.98 11.60
N LYS A 224 -18.10 5.69 11.29
CA LYS A 224 -16.98 4.75 11.24
C LYS A 224 -15.92 5.13 10.21
N ALA A 225 -16.34 5.57 9.02
CA ALA A 225 -15.48 5.93 7.90
C ALA A 225 -14.56 7.11 8.23
N LYS A 226 -15.05 8.05 9.04
CA LYS A 226 -14.31 9.21 9.57
C LYS A 226 -13.51 8.93 10.84
N GLY A 227 -13.57 7.71 11.38
CA GLY A 227 -12.89 7.34 12.62
C GLY A 227 -13.54 7.90 13.90
N LEU A 228 -14.82 8.29 13.85
CA LEU A 228 -15.55 8.81 15.02
C LEU A 228 -15.76 7.71 16.08
N ASP A 229 -15.87 6.44 15.67
CA ASP A 229 -16.01 5.31 16.60
C ASP A 229 -14.74 5.06 17.44
N ASP A 230 -13.56 5.36 16.88
CA ASP A 230 -12.29 5.22 17.59
C ASP A 230 -12.17 6.29 18.69
N GLN A 231 -12.67 7.51 18.42
CA GLN A 231 -12.73 8.59 19.42
C GLN A 231 -13.68 8.26 20.58
N VAL A 232 -14.86 7.73 20.29
CA VAL A 232 -15.83 7.31 21.33
C VAL A 232 -15.27 6.19 22.21
N LYS A 233 -14.51 5.24 21.63
CA LYS A 233 -13.81 4.21 22.42
C LYS A 233 -12.69 4.78 23.28
N THR A 234 -11.87 5.70 22.76
CA THR A 234 -10.82 6.35 23.57
C THR A 234 -11.38 7.21 24.69
N LEU A 235 -12.54 7.85 24.48
CA LEU A 235 -13.23 8.64 25.51
C LEU A 235 -13.88 7.73 26.57
N ASN A 236 -14.48 6.61 26.17
CA ASN A 236 -15.09 5.65 27.10
C ASN A 236 -14.08 4.84 27.93
N ILE A 237 -12.81 4.73 27.51
CA ILE A 237 -11.73 4.15 28.34
C ILE A 237 -11.37 5.09 29.51
N GLY A 238 -11.64 6.40 29.40
CA GLY A 238 -11.51 7.35 30.51
C GLY A 238 -12.64 7.25 31.56
N ASP A 239 -13.74 6.58 31.23
CA ASP A 239 -14.94 6.41 32.06
C ASP A 239 -15.19 4.94 32.47
N GLU A 240 -14.13 4.12 32.59
CA GLU A 240 -14.25 2.86 33.32
C GLU A 240 -14.45 3.16 34.82
N LYS A 241 -15.72 3.16 35.23
CA LYS A 241 -16.13 3.05 36.64
C LYS A 241 -15.32 1.94 37.32
N PRO A 242 -14.83 2.15 38.57
CA PRO A 242 -14.06 1.14 39.28
C PRO A 242 -14.85 -0.17 39.35
N ARG A 243 -14.23 -1.26 38.90
CA ARG A 243 -14.78 -2.62 38.95
C ARG A 243 -15.33 -2.86 40.35
N THR A 244 -16.64 -3.08 40.45
CA THR A 244 -17.28 -3.51 41.69
C THR A 244 -16.66 -4.82 42.14
N LYS A 245 -16.02 -4.81 43.30
CA LYS A 245 -15.39 -6.00 43.91
C LYS A 245 -16.42 -7.13 43.95
N SER A 246 -16.07 -8.27 43.37
CA SER A 246 -16.89 -9.47 43.40
C SER A 246 -16.99 -9.98 44.84
N LYS A 247 -18.13 -10.60 45.21
CA LYS A 247 -18.42 -11.10 46.58
C LYS A 247 -17.38 -12.11 47.12
N LEU A 248 -16.48 -12.60 46.28
CA LEU A 248 -15.37 -13.49 46.67
C LEU A 248 -14.21 -12.75 47.37
N ASP A 249 -14.06 -11.43 47.19
CA ASP A 249 -12.96 -10.66 47.82
C ASP A 249 -13.31 -10.13 49.22
N LEU A 250 -14.59 -10.19 49.64
CA LEU A 250 -15.03 -9.73 50.98
C LEU A 250 -14.92 -10.82 52.07
N ALA A 251 -14.58 -12.05 51.71
CA ALA A 251 -14.49 -13.17 52.66
C ALA A 251 -13.06 -13.44 53.14
N ARG A 252 -12.13 -12.49 52.92
CA ARG A 252 -10.70 -12.64 53.22
C ARG A 252 -10.11 -11.54 54.11
N GLU A 253 -10.94 -10.68 54.69
CA GLU A 253 -10.58 -9.77 55.78
C GLU A 253 -11.10 -10.29 57.12
#